data_AF-A0A7V8Y839-F1
#
_entry.id   AF-A0A7V8Y839-F1
#
_cell.length_a   1.000
_cell.length_b   1.000
_cell.length_c   1.000
_cell.angle_alpha   90.00
_cell.angle_beta   90.00
_cell.angle_gamma   90.00
#
_symmetry.space_group_name_H-M   'P 1'
#
loop_
_entity.id
_entity.type
_entity.pdbx_description
1 polymer ?
#
loop_
_entity_poly.entity_id
_entity_poly.type
_entity_poly.pdbx_seq_one_letter_code
_entity_poly.pdbx_strand_id
1 'polypeptide(L)' 'AEELGRRGIFVWDGNYYALALMEELDLEDTGGAVRIGFCHYNSVEEIDRVVDELGQLSRISRISRISRI' A
#
# COMPACT_ATOMS: atom_id res chain seq x y z
N ALA A 1 0.10 3.40 -4.73
CA ALA A 1 -0.10 2.25 -5.64
C ALA A 1 0.96 2.15 -6.73
N GLU A 2 1.32 3.24 -7.40
CA GLU A 2 2.22 3.24 -8.56
C GLU A 2 3.51 2.42 -8.37
N GLU A 3 4.20 2.61 -7.25
CA GLU A 3 5.48 1.96 -6.99
C GLU A 3 5.35 0.44 -6.82
N LEU A 4 4.25 -0.03 -6.20
CA LEU A 4 3.92 -1.47 -6.17
C LEU A 4 3.62 -1.98 -7.58
N GLY A 5 2.92 -1.18 -8.40
CA GLY A 5 2.65 -1.50 -9.80
C GLY A 5 3.92 -1.67 -10.64
N ARG A 6 4.95 -0.84 -10.43
CA ARG A 6 6.27 -0.99 -11.08
C ARG A 6 6.96 -2.31 -10.71
N ARG A 7 6.66 -2.84 -9.52
CA ARG A 7 7.14 -4.13 -9.03
C ARG A 7 6.22 -5.28 -9.45
N GLY A 8 5.21 -5.05 -10.28
CA GLY A 8 4.26 -6.07 -10.71
C GLY A 8 3.34 -6.56 -9.59
N ILE A 9 3.04 -5.71 -8.60
CA ILE A 9 2.06 -5.94 -7.54
C ILE A 9 0.88 -5.00 -7.76
N PHE A 10 -0.28 -5.57 -8.07
CA PHE A 10 -1.48 -4.81 -8.39
C PHE A 10 -2.32 -4.58 -7.14
N VAL A 11 -2.63 -3.31 -6.86
CA VAL A 11 -3.36 -2.84 -5.68
C VAL A 11 -4.33 -1.74 -6.07
N TRP A 12 -5.27 -1.42 -5.19
CA TRP A 12 -6.13 -0.24 -5.28
C TRP A 12 -5.68 0.82 -4.28
N ASP A 13 -5.74 2.08 -4.67
CA ASP A 13 -5.61 3.23 -3.78
C ASP A 13 -6.87 4.11 -3.80
N GLY A 14 -7.09 4.86 -2.72
CA GLY A 14 -8.23 5.75 -2.54
C GLY A 14 -9.16 5.34 -1.39
N ASN A 15 -10.40 5.82 -1.45
CA ASN A 15 -11.41 5.64 -0.39
C ASN A 15 -12.35 4.44 -0.60
N TYR A 16 -12.22 3.72 -1.71
CA TYR A 16 -13.01 2.52 -2.04
C TYR A 16 -14.54 2.73 -2.05
N TYR A 17 -15.01 3.96 -2.27
CA TYR A 17 -16.42 4.35 -2.07
C TYR A 17 -16.92 4.18 -0.63
N ALA A 18 -16.03 4.10 0.36
CA ALA A 18 -16.31 3.96 1.77
C ALA A 18 -16.02 5.28 2.52
N LEU A 19 -16.61 6.40 2.05
CA LEU A 19 -16.31 7.76 2.53
C LEU A 19 -16.42 7.90 4.06
N ALA A 20 -17.56 7.54 4.64
CA ALA A 20 -17.77 7.67 6.09
C ALA A 20 -16.73 6.88 6.91
N LEU A 21 -16.32 5.70 6.43
CA LEU A 21 -15.28 4.92 7.11
C LEU A 21 -13.90 5.59 6.99
N MET A 22 -13.59 6.20 5.84
CA MET A 22 -12.33 6.92 5.65
C MET A 22 -12.27 8.22 6.47
N GLU A 23 -13.40 8.91 6.65
CA GLU A 23 -13.53 10.06 7.54
C GLU A 23 -13.32 9.66 9.00
N GLU A 24 -14.01 8.61 9.48
CA GLU A 24 -13.88 8.12 10.87
C GLU A 24 -12.47 7.59 11.21
N LEU A 25 -11.67 7.22 10.20
CA LEU A 25 -10.29 6.76 10.36
C LEU A 25 -9.25 7.85 10.08
N ASP A 26 -9.65 9.10 9.84
CA ASP A 26 -8.78 10.23 9.46
C ASP A 26 -7.93 9.96 8.20
N LEU A 27 -8.44 9.12 7.28
CA LEU A 27 -7.74 8.72 6.06
C LEU A 27 -8.17 9.52 4.83
N GLU A 28 -9.39 10.08 4.82
CA GLU A 28 -9.93 10.76 3.63
C GLU A 28 -9.02 11.92 3.20
N ASP A 29 -8.64 12.80 4.12
CA ASP A 29 -7.76 13.95 3.85
C ASP A 29 -6.34 13.55 3.40
N THR A 30 -5.93 12.30 3.66
CA THR A 30 -4.63 11.78 3.21
C THR A 30 -4.66 11.19 1.79
N GLY A 31 -5.85 11.15 1.18
CA GLY A 31 -6.10 10.47 -0.11
C GLY A 31 -6.53 9.01 0.04
N GLY A 32 -6.94 8.58 1.24
CA GLY A 32 -7.40 7.23 1.54
C GLY A 32 -6.26 6.26 1.87
N ALA A 33 -6.42 5.00 1.48
CA ALA A 33 -5.47 3.93 1.80
C ALA A 33 -5.08 3.12 0.57
N VAL A 34 -4.07 2.26 0.71
CA VAL A 34 -3.74 1.22 -0.28
C VAL A 34 -4.30 -0.12 0.19
N ARG A 35 -5.02 -0.82 -0.68
CA ARG A 35 -5.62 -2.14 -0.43
C ARG A 35 -5.14 -3.16 -1.46
N ILE A 36 -4.79 -4.34 -0.97
CA ILE A 36 -4.58 -5.54 -1.77
C ILE A 36 -5.62 -6.59 -1.39
N GLY A 37 -6.10 -7.36 -2.38
CA GLY A 37 -7.06 -8.44 -2.16
C GLY A 37 -6.47 -9.77 -2.62
N PHE A 38 -6.29 -10.70 -1.69
CA PHE A 38 -5.88 -12.06 -2.01
C PHE A 38 -7.10 -12.94 -2.29
N CYS A 39 -6.94 -13.90 -3.20
CA CYS A 39 -7.94 -14.88 -3.58
C CYS A 39 -7.41 -16.30 -3.40
N HIS A 40 -8.28 -17.29 -3.54
CA HIS A 40 -7.96 -18.71 -3.36
C HIS A 40 -6.91 -19.27 -4.34
N TYR A 41 -6.58 -18.52 -5.39
CA TYR A 41 -5.54 -18.87 -6.36
C TYR A 41 -4.19 -18.20 -6.07
N ASN A 42 -4.11 -17.36 -5.04
CA ASN A 42 -2.82 -16.82 -4.63
C ASN A 42 -2.02 -17.84 -3.82
N SER A 43 -0.71 -17.87 -4.04
CA SER A 43 0.20 -18.73 -3.27
C SER A 43 0.78 -17.99 -2.06
N VAL A 44 1.34 -18.74 -1.11
CA VAL A 44 2.02 -18.15 0.06
C VAL A 44 3.25 -17.35 -0.39
N GLU A 45 3.98 -17.85 -1.38
CA GLU A 45 5.16 -17.20 -1.94
C GLU A 45 4.81 -15.85 -2.59
N GLU A 46 3.64 -15.73 -3.23
CA GLU A 46 3.15 -14.45 -3.75
C GLU A 46 2.84 -13.46 -2.62
N ILE A 47 2.28 -13.93 -1.51
CA ILE A 47 2.00 -13.11 -0.32
C ILE A 47 3.31 -12.65 0.33
N ASP A 48 4.26 -13.55 0.50
CA ASP A 48 5.59 -13.23 1.07
C ASP A 48 6.30 -12.18 0.23
N ARG A 49 6.26 -12.32 -1.10
CA ARG A 49 6.78 -11.31 -2.04
C ARG A 49 6.13 -9.94 -1.82
N VAL A 50 4.82 -9.87 -1.62
CA VAL A 50 4.14 -8.59 -1.35
C VAL A 50 4.64 -7.97 -0.05
N VAL A 51 4.75 -8.75 1.03
CA VAL A 51 5.21 -8.28 2.33
C VAL A 51 6.66 -7.78 2.26
N ASP A 52 7.53 -8.50 1.56
CA ASP A 52 8.92 -8.11 1.36
C ASP A 52 9.04 -6.78 0.61
N GLU A 53 8.29 -6.61 -0.48
CA GLU A 53 8.31 -5.38 -1.26
C GLU A 53 7.75 -4.19 -0.48
N LEU A 54 6.69 -4.38 0.32
CA LEU A 54 6.20 -3.36 1.25
C LEU A 54 7.25 -2.99 2.31
N GLY A 55 7.96 -3.99 2.84
CA GLY A 55 9.08 -3.80 3.76
C GLY A 55 10.19 -2.95 3.15
N GLN A 56 10.58 -3.23 1.90
CA GLN A 56 11.56 -2.43 1.15
C GLN A 56 11.11 -0.97 1.01
N LEU A 57 9.86 -0.74 0.59
CA LEU A 57 9.32 0.61 0.39
C LEU A 57 9.27 1.42 1.69
N SER A 58 8.85 0.80 2.79
CA SER A 58 8.79 1.48 4.09
C SER A 58 10.17 1.96 4.56
N ARG A 59 11.25 1.21 4.26
CA ARG A 59 12.63 1.58 4.61
C ARG A 59 13.15 2.71 3.72
N ILE A 60 12.88 2.67 2.41
CA ILE A 60 13.28 3.72 1.47
C ILE A 60 12.66 5.07 1.83
N SER A 61 11.38 5.08 2.20
CA SER A 61 10.68 6.29 2.64
C SER A 61 11.27 6.90 3.91
N ARG A 62 11.77 6.08 4.84
CA ARG A 62 12.45 6.57 6.06
C ARG A 62 13.79 7.23 5.76
N ILE A 63 14.59 6.65 4.86
CA ILE A 63 15.89 7.21 4.46
C ILE A 63 15.71 8.54 3.71
N SER A 64 14.71 8.61 2.83
CA SER A 64 14.40 9.81 2.03
C SER A 64 13.86 11.00 2.84
N ARG A 65 13.34 10.77 4.05
CA ARG A 65 12.96 11.83 5.01
C ARG A 65 14.15 12.32 5.83
N ILE A 66 15.13 11.47 6.12
CA ILE A 66 16.35 11.85 6.87
C ILE A 66 17.30 12.70 6.00
N SER A 67 17.42 12.40 4.71
CA SER A 67 18.30 13.15 3.79
C SER A 67 17.78 14.55 3.41
N ARG A 68 16.60 14.96 3.89
CA ARG A 68 15.95 16.23 3.55
C ARG A 68 15.97 17.26 4.71
N ILE A 69 16.73 16.96 5.76
CA ILE A 69 17.07 17.84 6.90
C ILE A 69 18.57 18.14 6.79
#